data_AF-A0AAD6SIZ4-F1
#
_entry.id   AF-A0AAD6SIZ4-F1
#
_cell.length_a   1.000
_cell.length_b   1.000
_cell.length_c   1.000
_cell.angle_alpha   90.00
_cell.angle_beta   90.00
_cell.angle_gamma   90.00
#
_symmetry.space_group_name_H-M   'P 1'
#
loop_
_entity.id
_entity.type
_entity.pdbx_description
1 polymer ?
#
loop_
_entity_poly.entity_id
_entity_poly.type
_entity_poly.pdbx_seq_one_letter_code
_entity_poly.pdbx_strand_id
1 'polypeptide(L)'
;MGPWIAAIPDDILNAKDCTYDNVQFKYTVGHPEILQNDMIDLLIKRELTRTTGTMNNELVAEIDDSLESMFGSDGLWRKVGVFDCLTRTVGRVSSRVFVGPELCSNMEYVMSASNFARAVSVSGYILHMFPNFMLLVFEPRDEGVAR
;
A
#
# COMPACT_ATOMS: atom_id res chain seq x y z
N MET A 1 -19.02 10.11 2.94
CA MET A 1 -19.39 9.20 1.82
C MET A 1 -20.83 8.77 2.01
N GLY A 2 -21.65 8.77 0.95
CA GLY A 2 -23.06 8.40 1.06
C GLY A 2 -23.23 6.88 1.26
N PRO A 3 -24.25 6.44 2.01
CA PRO A 3 -24.48 5.01 2.33
C PRO A 3 -24.77 4.13 1.10
N TRP A 4 -25.03 4.73 -0.07
CA TRP A 4 -25.30 4.01 -1.31
C TRP A 4 -24.07 3.28 -1.87
N ILE A 5 -22.86 3.81 -1.67
CA ILE A 5 -21.62 3.19 -2.18
C ILE A 5 -21.38 1.85 -1.50
N ALA A 6 -21.66 1.75 -0.20
CA ALA A 6 -21.50 0.52 0.57
C ALA A 6 -22.59 -0.53 0.31
N ALA A 7 -23.68 -0.16 -0.38
CA ALA A 7 -24.78 -1.05 -0.73
C ALA A 7 -24.65 -1.64 -2.14
N ILE A 8 -23.70 -1.16 -2.94
CA ILE A 8 -23.42 -1.72 -4.26
C ILE A 8 -22.66 -3.03 -4.08
N PRO A 9 -23.08 -4.12 -4.73
CA PRO A 9 -22.37 -5.39 -4.63
C PRO A 9 -20.98 -5.32 -5.29
N ASP A 10 -20.04 -6.10 -4.73
CA ASP A 10 -18.60 -6.09 -5.09
C ASP A 10 -18.33 -6.53 -6.55
N ASP A 11 -19.32 -7.13 -7.23
CA ASP A 11 -19.25 -7.49 -8.66
C ASP A 11 -19.36 -6.27 -9.59
N ILE A 12 -20.01 -5.21 -9.13
CA ILE A 12 -20.18 -3.96 -9.88
C ILE A 12 -19.09 -2.96 -9.50
N LEU A 13 -18.72 -2.89 -8.23
CA LEU A 13 -17.73 -1.94 -7.73
C LEU A 13 -16.75 -2.62 -6.79
N ASN A 14 -15.59 -2.98 -7.33
CA ASN A 14 -14.51 -3.60 -6.56
C ASN A 14 -13.30 -2.67 -6.42
N ALA A 15 -12.91 -2.39 -5.19
CA ALA A 15 -11.70 -1.59 -4.91
C ALA A 15 -10.41 -2.32 -5.33
N LYS A 16 -10.40 -3.65 -5.26
CA LYS A 16 -9.26 -4.49 -5.68
C LYS A 16 -9.00 -4.34 -7.17
N ASP A 17 -10.04 -4.51 -8.00
CA ASP A 17 -9.92 -4.43 -9.46
C ASP A 17 -9.49 -3.03 -9.90
N CYS A 18 -10.08 -1.98 -9.32
CA CYS A 18 -9.66 -0.60 -9.57
C CYS A 18 -8.18 -0.37 -9.22
N THR A 19 -7.71 -0.91 -8.10
CA THR A 19 -6.30 -0.80 -7.70
C THR A 19 -5.40 -1.58 -8.66
N TYR A 20 -5.82 -2.78 -9.06
CA TYR A 20 -5.08 -3.64 -9.98
C TYR A 20 -4.88 -2.99 -11.34
N ASP A 21 -5.93 -2.37 -11.85
CA ASP A 21 -5.88 -1.60 -13.09
C ASP A 21 -5.00 -0.35 -12.91
N ASN A 22 -5.18 0.43 -11.84
CA ASN A 22 -4.49 1.70 -11.64
C ASN A 22 -2.96 1.56 -11.60
N VAL A 23 -2.44 0.53 -10.93
CA VAL A 23 -0.99 0.28 -10.88
C VAL A 23 -0.52 -0.80 -11.85
N GLN A 24 -1.39 -1.24 -12.76
CA GLN A 24 -1.09 -2.27 -13.76
C GLN A 24 -0.41 -3.50 -13.12
N PHE A 25 -1.04 -4.05 -12.07
CA PHE A 25 -0.48 -5.10 -11.20
C PHE A 25 0.09 -6.30 -11.97
N LYS A 26 -0.54 -6.64 -13.11
CA LYS A 26 -0.10 -7.68 -14.04
C LYS A 26 1.33 -7.46 -14.56
N TYR A 27 1.73 -6.22 -14.80
CA TYR A 27 3.02 -5.85 -15.39
C TYR A 27 4.03 -5.33 -14.36
N THR A 28 3.56 -4.87 -13.19
CA THR A 28 4.42 -4.27 -12.16
C THR A 28 4.87 -5.24 -11.08
N VAL A 29 3.98 -6.15 -10.65
CA VAL A 29 4.26 -7.13 -9.58
C VAL A 29 4.37 -8.55 -10.15
N GLY A 30 3.66 -8.86 -11.24
CA GLY A 30 3.94 -9.98 -12.14
C GLY A 30 3.79 -11.40 -11.57
N HIS A 31 3.42 -11.58 -10.30
CA HIS A 31 3.30 -12.91 -9.70
C HIS A 31 1.86 -13.45 -9.81
N PRO A 32 1.63 -14.56 -10.55
CA PRO A 32 0.27 -15.07 -10.83
C PRO A 32 -0.49 -15.49 -9.57
N GLU A 33 0.20 -16.02 -8.56
CA GLU A 33 -0.40 -16.38 -7.26
C GLU A 33 -0.96 -15.18 -6.47
N ILE A 34 -0.43 -13.96 -6.67
CA ILE A 34 -0.93 -12.76 -5.99
C ILE A 34 -2.21 -12.24 -6.66
N LEU A 35 -2.31 -12.38 -7.98
CA LEU A 35 -3.44 -11.89 -8.76
C LEU A 35 -4.70 -12.74 -8.57
N GLN A 36 -4.54 -14.05 -8.38
CA GLN A 36 -5.65 -15.01 -8.31
C GLN A 36 -6.10 -15.36 -6.89
N ASN A 37 -5.38 -14.94 -5.85
CA ASN A 37 -5.64 -15.37 -4.48
C ASN A 37 -6.46 -14.34 -3.69
N ASP A 38 -7.76 -14.59 -3.54
CA ASP A 38 -8.67 -13.77 -2.72
C ASP A 38 -8.52 -13.99 -1.21
N MET A 39 -7.77 -15.00 -0.75
CA MET A 39 -7.57 -15.20 0.69
C MET A 39 -6.89 -14.00 1.35
N ILE A 40 -5.96 -13.34 0.66
CA ILE A 40 -5.22 -12.21 1.24
C ILE A 40 -6.20 -11.07 1.56
N ASP A 41 -7.13 -10.76 0.65
CA ASP A 41 -8.14 -9.72 0.86
C ASP A 41 -9.10 -10.10 2.00
N LEU A 42 -9.58 -11.35 2.03
CA LEU A 42 -10.46 -11.84 3.10
C LEU A 42 -9.77 -11.82 4.48
N LEU A 43 -8.50 -12.22 4.54
CA LEU A 43 -7.70 -12.20 5.77
C LEU A 43 -7.48 -10.77 6.25
N ILE A 44 -7.16 -9.84 5.35
CA ILE A 44 -7.01 -8.42 5.69
C ILE A 44 -8.35 -7.88 6.22
N LYS A 45 -9.45 -8.05 5.48
CA LYS A 45 -10.78 -7.57 5.91
C LYS A 45 -11.19 -8.13 7.27
N ARG A 46 -10.91 -9.41 7.55
CA ARG A 46 -11.27 -10.06 8.81
C ARG A 46 -10.34 -9.67 9.97
N GLU A 47 -9.05 -9.89 9.81
CA GLU A 47 -8.07 -9.74 10.89
C GLU A 47 -7.78 -8.27 11.18
N LEU A 48 -7.67 -7.42 10.15
CA LEU A 48 -7.39 -6.01 10.35
C LEU A 48 -8.55 -5.36 11.12
N THR A 49 -9.80 -5.55 10.65
CA THR A 49 -10.99 -5.01 11.33
C THR A 49 -11.09 -5.46 12.79
N ARG A 50 -10.74 -6.72 13.09
CA ARG A 50 -10.78 -7.27 14.45
C ARG A 50 -9.68 -6.68 15.35
N THR A 51 -8.49 -6.43 14.80
CA THR A 51 -7.30 -6.05 15.57
C THR A 51 -7.09 -4.53 15.65
N THR A 52 -7.67 -3.75 14.73
CA THR A 52 -7.57 -2.27 14.73
C THR A 52 -8.06 -1.66 16.04
N GLY A 53 -9.17 -2.15 16.61
CA GLY A 53 -9.71 -1.63 17.87
C GLY A 53 -8.75 -1.78 19.05
N THR A 54 -8.04 -2.92 19.12
CA THR A 54 -7.07 -3.21 20.20
C THR A 54 -5.76 -2.44 20.01
N MET A 55 -5.33 -2.25 18.76
CA MET A 55 -4.07 -1.58 18.44
C MET A 55 -4.18 -0.04 18.35
N ASN A 56 -5.39 0.52 18.42
CA ASN A 56 -5.62 1.95 18.17
C ASN A 56 -4.73 2.87 19.03
N ASN A 57 -4.58 2.58 20.33
CA ASN A 57 -3.74 3.39 21.22
C ASN A 57 -2.26 3.36 20.83
N GLU A 58 -1.78 2.20 20.35
CA GLU A 58 -0.41 2.04 19.89
C GLU A 58 -0.15 2.75 18.56
N LEU A 59 -1.14 2.75 17.67
CA LEU A 59 -1.04 3.47 16.39
C LEU A 59 -1.02 4.98 16.61
N VAL A 60 -1.83 5.49 17.53
CA VAL A 60 -1.82 6.92 17.90
C VAL A 60 -0.45 7.32 18.46
N ALA A 61 0.10 6.53 19.38
CA ALA A 61 1.44 6.78 19.91
C ALA A 61 2.51 6.78 18.80
N GLU A 62 2.45 5.83 17.85
CA GLU A 62 3.39 5.78 16.72
C GLU A 62 3.26 7.01 15.79
N ILE A 63 2.04 7.51 15.60
CA ILE A 63 1.79 8.72 14.81
C ILE A 63 2.39 9.93 15.52
N ASP A 64 2.13 10.09 16.81
CA ASP A 64 2.67 11.20 17.60
C ASP A 64 4.21 11.18 17.59
N ASP A 65 4.82 10.02 17.88
CA ASP A 65 6.27 9.84 17.84
C ASP A 65 6.85 10.14 16.44
N SER A 66 6.17 9.70 15.38
CA SER A 66 6.61 9.96 14.01
C SER A 66 6.53 11.45 13.69
N LEU A 67 5.45 12.13 14.06
CA LEU A 67 5.27 13.56 13.80
C LEU A 67 6.24 14.38 14.62
N GLU A 68 6.42 14.07 15.90
CA GLU A 68 7.39 14.75 16.76
C GLU A 68 8.82 14.62 16.22
N SER A 69 9.19 13.45 15.70
CA SER A 69 10.53 13.25 15.11
C SER A 69 10.79 14.13 13.87
N MET A 70 9.74 14.49 13.12
CA MET A 70 9.85 15.23 11.85
C MET A 70 9.62 16.73 12.01
N PHE A 71 8.60 17.11 12.79
CA PHE A 71 8.25 18.51 13.04
C PHE A 71 9.04 19.09 14.21
N GLY A 72 9.45 18.26 15.17
CA GLY A 72 10.08 18.64 16.45
C GLY A 72 9.09 19.18 17.46
N SER A 73 9.50 19.13 18.73
CA SER A 73 8.77 19.66 19.88
C SER A 73 9.29 21.01 20.38
N ASP A 74 10.22 21.64 19.65
CA ASP A 74 10.87 22.90 20.04
C ASP A 74 10.12 24.17 19.62
N GLY A 75 8.98 24.03 18.93
CA GLY A 75 8.14 25.15 18.50
C GLY A 75 8.78 26.05 17.43
N LEU A 76 9.87 25.60 16.80
CA LEU A 76 10.55 26.35 15.75
C LEU A 76 9.89 26.11 14.39
N TRP A 77 9.81 27.17 13.59
CA TRP A 77 9.37 27.06 12.20
C TRP A 77 10.40 26.29 11.37
N ARG A 78 9.95 25.25 10.67
CA ARG A 78 10.78 24.42 9.80
C ARG A 78 10.10 24.18 8.48
N LYS A 79 10.88 24.11 7.40
CA LYS A 79 10.38 23.73 6.09
C LYS A 79 10.38 22.22 5.99
N VAL A 80 9.19 21.63 6.13
CA VAL A 80 8.99 20.18 6.03
C VAL A 80 8.19 19.83 4.78
N GLY A 81 8.58 18.74 4.12
CA GLY A 81 7.81 18.18 3.02
C GLY A 81 6.63 17.40 3.57
N VAL A 82 5.42 17.97 3.53
CA VAL A 82 4.21 17.35 4.11
C VAL A 82 3.95 15.96 3.52
N PHE A 83 4.12 15.80 2.21
CA PHE A 83 3.92 14.51 1.54
C PHE A 83 4.95 13.45 1.96
N ASP A 84 6.21 13.84 2.12
CA ASP A 84 7.27 12.94 2.60
C ASP A 84 7.04 12.54 4.06
N CYS A 85 6.63 13.51 4.90
CA CYS A 85 6.26 13.23 6.28
C CYS A 85 5.09 12.24 6.35
N LEU A 86 4.01 12.49 5.61
CA LEU A 86 2.86 11.60 5.59
C LEU A 86 3.23 10.19 5.12
N THR A 87 4.04 10.09 4.06
CA THR A 87 4.50 8.80 3.53
C THR A 87 5.30 8.02 4.58
N ARG A 88 6.20 8.67 5.31
CA ARG A 88 7.00 8.05 6.37
C ARG A 88 6.14 7.62 7.56
N THR A 89 5.23 8.48 8.01
CA THR A 89 4.31 8.15 9.12
C THR A 89 3.44 6.96 8.74
N VAL A 90 2.82 6.97 7.55
CA VAL A 90 2.00 5.84 7.08
C VAL A 90 2.84 4.57 6.94
N GLY A 91 4.08 4.67 6.45
CA GLY A 91 4.99 3.54 6.36
C GLY A 91 5.33 2.91 7.72
N ARG A 92 5.62 3.74 8.74
CA ARG A 92 5.86 3.27 10.12
C ARG A 92 4.63 2.59 10.70
N VAL A 93 3.48 3.29 10.68
CA VAL A 93 2.21 2.78 11.21
C VAL A 93 1.82 1.46 10.54
N SER A 94 1.93 1.37 9.21
CA SER A 94 1.64 0.15 8.46
C SER A 94 2.60 -0.99 8.82
N SER A 95 3.89 -0.69 8.95
CA SER A 95 4.90 -1.67 9.36
C SER A 95 4.62 -2.21 10.77
N ARG A 96 4.15 -1.35 11.69
CA ARG A 96 3.74 -1.77 13.04
C ARG A 96 2.56 -2.73 13.01
N VAL A 97 1.56 -2.47 12.17
CA VAL A 97 0.36 -3.30 12.03
C VAL A 97 0.68 -4.66 11.43
N PHE A 98 1.47 -4.71 10.36
CA PHE A 98 1.66 -5.94 9.59
C PHE A 98 2.89 -6.76 10.00
N VAL A 99 3.94 -6.11 10.50
CA VAL A 99 5.24 -6.73 10.79
C VAL A 99 5.58 -6.68 12.29
N GLY A 100 4.87 -5.84 13.04
CA GLY A 100 5.04 -5.69 14.48
C GLY A 100 6.04 -4.59 14.87
N PRO A 101 6.26 -4.41 16.18
CA PRO A 101 7.03 -3.28 16.72
C PRO A 101 8.53 -3.33 16.41
N GLU A 102 9.11 -4.51 16.20
CA GLU A 102 10.56 -4.66 15.99
C GLU A 102 11.04 -4.06 14.67
N LEU A 103 10.27 -4.21 13.59
CA LEU A 103 10.62 -3.66 12.27
C LEU A 103 10.04 -2.28 12.01
N CYS A 104 9.07 -1.81 12.81
CA CYS A 104 8.49 -0.47 12.68
C CYS A 104 9.53 0.65 12.87
N SER A 105 10.46 0.47 13.82
CA SER A 105 11.53 1.43 14.09
C SER A 105 12.70 1.34 13.10
N ASN A 106 12.74 0.30 12.26
CA ASN A 106 13.78 0.17 11.25
C ASN A 106 13.45 1.05 10.04
N MET A 107 13.99 2.27 10.04
CA MET A 107 13.80 3.23 8.96
C MET A 107 14.30 2.73 7.60
N GLU A 108 15.27 1.82 7.54
CA GLU A 108 15.71 1.23 6.27
C GLU A 108 14.61 0.34 5.68
N TYR A 109 13.96 -0.48 6.51
CA TYR A 109 12.83 -1.30 6.10
C TYR A 109 11.64 -0.44 5.67
N VAL A 110 11.25 0.54 6.51
CA VAL A 110 10.11 1.43 6.23
C VAL A 110 10.32 2.23 4.95
N MET A 111 11.52 2.78 4.74
CA MET A 111 11.83 3.52 3.52
C MET A 111 11.89 2.61 2.30
N SER A 112 12.39 1.39 2.44
CA SER A 112 12.40 0.40 1.34
C SER A 112 10.99 0.01 0.92
N ALA A 113 10.11 -0.28 1.88
CA ALA A 113 8.70 -0.58 1.63
C ALA A 113 7.97 0.61 0.97
N SER A 114 8.20 1.83 1.47
CA SER A 114 7.62 3.05 0.91
C SER A 114 8.12 3.33 -0.51
N ASN A 115 9.41 3.11 -0.77
CA ASN A 115 9.99 3.26 -2.10
C ASN A 115 9.47 2.22 -3.08
N PHE A 116 9.27 0.98 -2.64
CA PHE A 116 8.64 -0.05 -3.45
C PHE A 116 7.23 0.35 -3.86
N ALA A 117 6.38 0.78 -2.92
CA ALA A 117 5.03 1.24 -3.21
C ALA A 117 5.01 2.42 -4.19
N ARG A 118 5.94 3.37 -4.04
CA ARG A 118 6.11 4.49 -4.97
C ARG A 118 6.57 4.01 -6.35
N ALA A 119 7.50 3.07 -6.43
CA ALA A 119 8.01 2.53 -7.69
C ALA A 119 6.90 1.82 -8.47
N VAL A 120 6.08 1.00 -7.81
CA VAL A 120 4.90 0.34 -8.39
C VAL A 120 3.88 1.34 -8.92
N SER A 121 3.64 2.42 -8.17
CA SER A 121 2.72 3.47 -8.61
C SER A 121 3.26 4.19 -9.85
N VAL A 122 4.55 4.57 -9.84
CA VAL A 122 5.19 5.27 -10.97
C VAL A 122 5.24 4.38 -12.21
N SER A 123 5.57 3.09 -12.07
CA SER A 123 5.56 2.16 -13.20
C SER A 123 4.15 1.99 -13.76
N GLY A 124 3.12 1.90 -12.91
CA GLY A 124 1.72 1.91 -13.34
C GLY A 124 1.34 3.13 -14.18
N TYR A 125 1.76 4.34 -13.75
CA TYR A 125 1.54 5.57 -14.54
C TYR A 125 2.27 5.59 -15.87
N ILE A 126 3.52 5.10 -15.90
CA ILE A 126 4.30 5.00 -17.13
C ILE A 126 3.64 4.01 -18.11
N LEU A 127 3.16 2.87 -17.62
CA LEU A 127 2.49 1.87 -18.43
C LEU A 127 1.19 2.42 -19.05
N HIS A 128 0.40 3.19 -18.30
CA HIS A 128 -0.79 3.88 -18.84
C HIS A 128 -0.49 4.93 -19.92
N MET A 129 0.77 5.40 -20.02
CA MET A 129 1.17 6.32 -21.08
C MET A 129 1.28 5.61 -22.44
N PHE A 130 1.45 4.28 -22.45
CA PHE A 130 1.55 3.48 -23.67
C PHE A 130 0.23 2.79 -24.00
N PRO A 131 -0.17 2.75 -25.28
CA PRO A 131 -1.35 2.01 -25.70
C PRO A 131 -1.14 0.48 -25.51
N ASN A 132 -2.21 -0.22 -25.15
CA ASN A 132 -2.20 -1.63 -24.74
C ASN A 132 -1.48 -2.59 -25.70
N PHE A 133 -1.45 -2.30 -27.01
CA PHE A 133 -0.76 -3.16 -27.98
C PHE A 133 0.77 -3.15 -27.82
N MET A 134 1.37 -2.08 -27.27
CA MET A 134 2.81 -2.03 -26.95
C MET A 134 3.13 -2.77 -25.65
N LEU A 135 2.18 -2.79 -24.70
CA LEU A 135 2.32 -3.50 -23.42
C LEU A 135 2.30 -5.02 -23.59
N LEU A 136 1.72 -5.52 -24.69
CA LEU A 136 1.68 -6.94 -25.04
C LEU A 136 3.09 -7.54 -25.27
N VAL A 137 4.10 -6.71 -25.58
CA VAL A 137 5.51 -7.13 -25.67
C VAL A 137 6.16 -7.31 -24.30
N PHE A 138 5.66 -6.60 -23.28
CA PHE A 138 6.15 -6.69 -21.90
C PHE A 138 5.38 -7.69 -21.05
N GLU A 139 4.42 -8.40 -21.64
CA GLU A 139 3.77 -9.52 -20.95
C GLU A 139 4.85 -10.52 -20.53
N PRO A 140 5.02 -10.78 -19.22
CA PRO A 140 5.97 -11.77 -18.77
C PRO A 140 5.59 -13.06 -19.47
N ARG A 141 6.49 -13.54 -20.34
CA ARG A 141 6.34 -14.82 -21.02
C ARG A 141 6.09 -15.83 -19.92
N ASP A 142 4.92 -16.48 -19.95
CA ASP A 142 4.63 -17.66 -19.17
C ASP A 142 5.68 -18.72 -19.55
N GLU A 143 6.86 -18.66 -18.94
CA GLU A 143 7.81 -19.75 -18.94
C GLU A 143 7.16 -20.83 -18.10
N GLY A 144 6.61 -21.81 -18.82
CA GLY A 144 5.64 -22.75 -18.31
C GLY A 144 5.99 -23.33 -16.95
N VAL A 145 5.10 -23.08 -15.98
CA VAL A 145 4.84 -24.05 -14.94
C VAL A 145 4.00 -25.15 -15.58
N ALA A 146 4.69 -26.02 -16.31
CA ALA A 146 4.18 -27.33 -16.66
C ALA A 146 4.23 -28.21 -15.40
N ARG A 147 3.04 -28.67 -14.99
CA ARG A 147 2.73 -29.75 -14.02
C ARG A 147 2.81 -29.42 -12.54
#